data_AF-A0A0J1HCR3-F1
#
_entry.id   AF-A0A0J1HCR3-F1
#
_cell.length_a   1.000
_cell.length_b   1.000
_cell.length_c   1.000
_cell.angle_alpha   90.00
_cell.angle_beta   90.00
_cell.angle_gamma   90.00
#
_symmetry.space_group_name_H-M   'P 1'
#
loop_
_entity.id
_entity.type
_entity.pdbx_description
1 polymer ?
#
loop_
_entity_poly.entity_id
_entity_poly.type
_entity_poly.pdbx_seq_one_letter_code
_entity_poly.pdbx_strand_id
1 'polypeptide(L)'
;MVFTNAQLTTIHHALTKGAVCLDDHLVQGVLVYVESIVISHGIERFDYLELSQLQNPCAYIRMRSLQPINFFNDCDEPDVERVCRDQNFKPITLQVCYPVYYPNADPEPEWQTYARYERAQVIEAINTMLSLLCDQQFTSCRRCQCYLPTGFMTNGKCRYCCVDQRRHREVNHR
;
A
#
# COMPACT_ATOMS: atom_id res chain seq x y z
N MET A 1 12.86 5.93 -11.95
CA MET A 1 13.54 5.16 -10.88
C MET A 1 13.74 3.75 -11.37
N VAL A 2 14.85 3.08 -11.03
CA VAL A 2 15.13 1.71 -11.48
C VAL A 2 15.39 0.85 -10.24
N PHE A 3 14.63 -0.23 -10.08
CA PHE A 3 14.80 -1.18 -8.99
C PHE A 3 15.69 -2.34 -9.42
N THR A 4 16.56 -2.79 -8.54
CA THR A 4 17.34 -4.02 -8.74
C THR A 4 16.46 -5.26 -8.60
N ASN A 5 16.89 -6.41 -9.14
CA ASN A 5 16.14 -7.67 -9.00
C ASN A 5 15.90 -8.05 -7.52
N ALA A 6 16.86 -7.79 -6.63
CA ALA A 6 16.72 -8.04 -5.20
C ALA A 6 15.64 -7.15 -4.56
N GLN A 7 15.60 -5.87 -4.94
CA GLN A 7 14.57 -4.93 -4.51
C GLN A 7 13.19 -5.35 -5.03
N LEU A 8 13.08 -5.69 -6.31
CA LEU A 8 11.83 -6.14 -6.91
C LEU A 8 11.30 -7.44 -6.29
N THR A 9 12.19 -8.37 -5.95
CA THR A 9 11.83 -9.58 -5.19
C THR A 9 11.27 -9.23 -3.81
N THR A 10 11.90 -8.29 -3.12
CA THR A 10 11.46 -7.81 -1.80
C THR A 10 10.12 -7.10 -1.88
N ILE A 11 9.95 -6.22 -2.87
CA ILE A 11 8.70 -5.51 -3.18
C ILE A 11 7.58 -6.51 -3.44
N HIS A 12 7.79 -7.44 -4.37
CA HIS A 12 6.78 -8.43 -4.75
C HIS A 12 6.38 -9.30 -3.55
N HIS A 13 7.35 -9.73 -2.75
CA HIS A 13 7.08 -10.47 -1.52
C HIS A 13 6.26 -9.63 -0.51
N ALA A 14 6.62 -8.36 -0.30
CA ALA A 14 5.87 -7.49 0.62
C ALA A 14 4.43 -7.23 0.15
N LEU A 15 4.24 -7.02 -1.16
CA LEU A 15 2.92 -6.81 -1.75
C LEU A 15 2.04 -8.06 -1.65
N THR A 16 2.57 -9.24 -1.97
CA THR A 16 1.82 -10.52 -1.86
C THR A 16 1.46 -10.88 -0.41
N LYS A 17 2.22 -10.37 0.57
CA LYS A 17 1.88 -10.48 2.00
C LYS A 17 0.98 -9.36 2.52
N GLY A 18 0.53 -8.46 1.65
CA GLY A 18 -0.40 -7.40 1.96
C GLY A 18 0.18 -6.27 2.80
N ALA A 19 1.44 -5.89 2.56
CA ALA A 19 2.06 -4.73 3.19
C ALA A 19 1.42 -3.38 2.76
N VAL A 20 0.58 -3.40 1.71
CA VAL A 20 -0.01 -2.21 1.10
C VAL A 20 -1.54 -2.33 1.04
N CYS A 21 -2.20 -1.20 1.24
CA CYS A 21 -3.63 -1.03 1.04
C CYS A 21 -3.89 0.11 0.05
N LEU A 22 -4.52 -0.20 -1.07
CA LEU A 22 -4.84 0.71 -2.16
C LEU A 22 -6.34 0.96 -2.20
N ASP A 23 -6.74 2.18 -2.52
CA ASP A 23 -8.13 2.48 -2.89
C ASP A 23 -8.48 1.81 -4.23
N ASP A 24 -9.77 1.54 -4.45
CA ASP A 24 -10.30 0.86 -5.65
C ASP A 24 -9.91 1.55 -6.96
N HIS A 25 -9.78 2.87 -6.94
CA HIS A 25 -9.37 3.68 -8.09
C HIS A 25 -7.91 3.49 -8.50
N LEU A 26 -7.08 2.89 -7.65
CA LEU A 26 -5.65 2.67 -7.85
C LEU A 26 -5.32 1.19 -8.05
N VAL A 27 -6.03 0.30 -7.37
CA VAL A 27 -5.62 -1.09 -7.16
C VAL A 27 -5.28 -1.85 -8.45
N GLN A 28 -6.11 -1.72 -9.50
CA GLN A 28 -5.90 -2.41 -10.77
C GLN A 28 -4.68 -1.89 -11.53
N GLY A 29 -4.54 -0.56 -11.63
CA GLY A 29 -3.42 0.04 -12.34
C GLY A 29 -2.08 -0.21 -11.67
N VAL A 30 -2.06 -0.16 -10.33
CA VAL A 30 -0.86 -0.49 -9.55
C VAL A 30 -0.48 -1.96 -9.70
N LEU A 31 -1.46 -2.88 -9.67
CA LEU A 31 -1.21 -4.30 -9.90
C LEU A 31 -0.56 -4.53 -11.27
N VAL A 32 -1.14 -3.97 -12.33
CA VAL A 32 -0.61 -4.12 -13.70
C VAL A 32 0.78 -3.50 -13.81
N TYR A 33 1.00 -2.32 -13.23
CA TYR A 33 2.31 -1.67 -13.22
C TYR A 33 3.37 -2.55 -12.57
N VAL A 34 3.11 -3.07 -11.36
CA VAL A 34 4.07 -3.91 -10.63
C VAL A 34 4.34 -5.22 -11.37
N GLU A 35 3.30 -5.92 -11.82
CA GLU A 35 3.45 -7.18 -12.55
C GLU A 35 4.23 -6.99 -13.86
N SER A 36 4.02 -5.88 -14.57
CA SER A 36 4.79 -5.58 -15.78
C SER A 36 6.30 -5.43 -15.52
N ILE A 37 6.67 -4.83 -14.38
CA ILE A 37 8.06 -4.65 -13.98
C ILE A 37 8.68 -6.00 -13.58
N VAL A 38 7.95 -6.81 -12.80
CA VAL A 38 8.41 -8.14 -12.38
C VAL A 38 8.63 -9.05 -13.60
N ILE A 39 7.70 -9.04 -14.56
CA ILE A 39 7.81 -9.79 -15.82
C ILE A 39 9.01 -9.35 -16.63
N SER A 40 9.17 -8.03 -16.84
CA SER A 40 10.26 -7.49 -17.68
C SER A 40 11.65 -7.79 -17.12
N HIS A 41 11.78 -7.97 -15.80
CA HIS A 41 13.04 -8.32 -15.14
C HIS A 41 13.27 -9.83 -15.00
N GLY A 42 12.33 -10.66 -15.48
CA GLY A 42 12.45 -12.12 -15.45
C GLY A 42 12.49 -12.71 -14.03
N ILE A 43 11.83 -12.07 -13.07
CA ILE A 43 11.82 -12.53 -11.68
C ILE A 43 10.93 -13.78 -11.57
N GLU A 44 11.49 -14.84 -10.99
CA GLU A 44 10.77 -16.10 -10.74
C GLU A 44 9.65 -15.89 -9.72
N ARG A 45 8.44 -16.31 -10.07
CA ARG A 45 7.23 -16.11 -9.26
C ARG A 45 6.82 -17.42 -8.62
N PHE A 46 6.75 -17.42 -7.28
CA PHE A 46 6.13 -18.51 -6.52
C PHE A 46 4.62 -18.33 -6.39
N ASP A 47 4.16 -17.08 -6.36
CA ASP A 47 2.76 -16.66 -6.28
C ASP A 47 2.53 -15.45 -7.21
N TYR A 48 1.28 -15.22 -7.62
CA TYR A 48 0.89 -14.01 -8.35
C TYR A 48 0.37 -12.94 -7.39
N LEU A 49 0.57 -11.66 -7.71
CA LEU A 49 -0.04 -10.57 -6.95
C LEU A 49 -1.54 -10.51 -7.23
N GLU A 50 -2.35 -10.62 -6.17
CA GLU A 50 -3.80 -10.57 -6.25
C GLU A 50 -4.34 -9.22 -5.75
N LEU A 51 -5.50 -8.80 -6.26
CA LEU A 51 -6.18 -7.58 -5.80
C LEU A 51 -6.48 -7.61 -4.30
N SER A 52 -6.87 -8.78 -3.77
CA SER A 52 -7.17 -9.01 -2.36
C SER A 52 -5.98 -8.67 -1.44
N GLN A 53 -4.76 -8.92 -1.91
CA GLN A 53 -3.52 -8.66 -1.17
C GLN A 53 -3.22 -7.15 -1.12
N LEU A 54 -3.67 -6.40 -2.12
CA LEU A 54 -3.49 -4.94 -2.21
C LEU A 54 -4.57 -4.14 -1.48
N GLN A 55 -5.53 -4.79 -0.82
CA GLN A 55 -6.62 -4.15 -0.07
C GLN A 55 -6.58 -4.54 1.42
N ASN A 56 -5.40 -4.92 1.94
CA ASN A 56 -5.26 -5.41 3.30
C ASN A 56 -5.48 -4.30 4.35
N PRO A 57 -6.49 -4.40 5.24
CA PRO A 57 -6.72 -3.38 6.27
C PRO A 57 -5.56 -3.22 7.26
N CYS A 58 -4.74 -4.27 7.42
CA CYS A 58 -3.57 -4.31 8.28
C CYS A 58 -2.26 -3.92 7.59
N ALA A 59 -2.34 -3.22 6.45
CA ALA A 59 -1.19 -2.76 5.70
C ALA A 59 -0.31 -1.75 6.46
N TYR A 60 0.94 -1.65 6.04
CA TYR A 60 1.92 -0.65 6.49
C TYR A 60 1.84 0.65 5.68
N ILE A 61 1.58 0.53 4.37
CA ILE A 61 1.44 1.68 3.46
C ILE A 61 0.01 1.76 2.96
N ARG A 62 -0.51 2.98 2.86
CA ARG A 62 -1.79 3.29 2.23
C ARG A 62 -1.60 4.26 1.09
N MET A 63 -2.20 3.96 -0.05
CA MET A 63 -2.25 4.88 -1.18
C MET A 63 -3.70 5.10 -1.57
N ARG A 64 -4.14 6.36 -1.52
CA ARG A 64 -5.54 6.74 -1.68
C ARG A 64 -5.74 7.68 -2.84
N SER A 65 -6.84 7.50 -3.55
CA SER A 65 -7.29 8.42 -4.60
C SER A 65 -8.80 8.58 -4.51
N LEU A 66 -9.23 9.82 -4.30
CA LEU A 66 -10.66 10.15 -4.22
C LEU A 66 -11.31 10.23 -5.60
N GLN A 67 -10.51 10.23 -6.68
CA GLN A 67 -11.00 10.22 -8.06
C GLN A 67 -10.51 8.97 -8.80
N PRO A 68 -11.32 8.43 -9.73
CA PRO A 68 -10.88 7.38 -10.66
C PRO A 68 -9.64 7.81 -11.44
N ILE A 69 -8.67 6.92 -11.57
CA ILE A 69 -7.47 7.14 -12.38
C ILE A 69 -7.52 6.22 -13.59
N ASN A 70 -7.43 6.81 -14.77
CA ASN A 70 -7.26 6.06 -16.00
C ASN A 70 -5.77 5.77 -16.23
N PHE A 71 -5.38 4.50 -16.16
CA PHE A 71 -4.01 4.04 -16.38
C PHE A 71 -3.71 3.65 -17.83
N PHE A 72 -4.75 3.50 -18.66
CA PHE A 72 -4.65 2.85 -19.97
C PHE A 72 -4.98 3.76 -21.15
N ASN A 73 -5.56 4.94 -20.90
CA ASN A 73 -5.77 5.93 -21.96
C ASN A 73 -5.07 7.25 -21.63
N ASP A 74 -4.24 7.71 -22.56
CA ASP A 74 -4.10 9.13 -22.88
C ASP A 74 -5.40 9.58 -23.55
N CYS A 75 -6.48 9.69 -22.79
CA CYS A 75 -7.66 10.36 -23.29
C CYS A 75 -7.41 11.86 -23.17
N ASP A 76 -6.87 12.44 -24.24
CA ASP A 76 -7.19 13.78 -24.72
C ASP A 76 -8.71 13.89 -24.98
N GLU A 77 -9.54 13.56 -23.98
CA GLU A 77 -10.96 13.89 -24.00
C GLU A 77 -11.10 15.29 -23.41
N PRO A 78 -11.41 16.31 -24.24
CA PRO A 78 -11.47 17.70 -23.81
C PRO A 78 -12.56 17.96 -22.74
N ASP A 79 -13.46 17.00 -22.51
CA ASP A 79 -14.50 17.09 -21.48
C ASP A 79 -14.10 16.48 -20.13
N VAL A 80 -13.04 15.66 -20.04
CA VAL A 80 -12.49 15.21 -18.74
C VAL A 80 -11.61 16.30 -18.13
N GLU A 81 -10.87 17.06 -18.96
CA GLU A 81 -10.10 18.22 -18.50
C GLU A 81 -10.98 19.35 -17.94
N ARG A 82 -12.20 19.52 -18.46
CA ARG A 82 -13.13 20.56 -17.96
C ARG A 82 -13.61 20.29 -16.53
N VAL A 83 -13.70 19.04 -16.11
CA VAL A 83 -14.00 18.67 -14.71
C VAL A 83 -12.75 18.76 -13.81
N CYS A 84 -11.55 18.81 -14.41
CA CYS A 84 -10.27 18.90 -13.71
C CYS A 84 -9.70 20.33 -13.60
N ARG A 85 -10.35 21.36 -14.17
CA ARG A 85 -10.03 22.77 -13.90
C ARG A 85 -10.65 23.31 -12.62
N ASP A 86 -11.32 22.46 -11.86
CA ASP A 86 -11.89 22.84 -10.58
C ASP A 86 -10.83 22.82 -9.49
N GLN A 87 -10.85 23.86 -8.65
CA GLN A 87 -10.07 24.06 -7.43
C GLN A 87 -10.32 22.97 -6.35
N ASN A 88 -10.85 21.81 -6.74
CA ASN A 88 -11.30 20.68 -5.93
C ASN A 88 -10.57 19.37 -6.26
N PHE A 89 -9.48 19.39 -7.04
CA PHE A 89 -8.67 18.20 -7.25
C PHE A 89 -8.19 17.66 -5.90
N LYS A 90 -8.49 16.38 -5.67
CA LYS A 90 -8.14 15.68 -4.44
C LYS A 90 -6.92 14.82 -4.74
N PRO A 91 -5.73 15.17 -4.20
CA PRO A 91 -4.48 14.54 -4.59
C PRO A 91 -4.43 13.07 -4.20
N ILE A 92 -3.65 12.31 -4.97
CA ILE A 92 -3.25 10.96 -4.59
C ILE A 92 -2.44 11.10 -3.31
N THR A 93 -2.88 10.45 -2.24
CA THR A 93 -2.26 10.57 -0.93
C THR A 93 -1.57 9.27 -0.56
N LEU A 94 -0.27 9.35 -0.29
CA LEU A 94 0.53 8.24 0.21
C LEU A 94 0.72 8.42 1.72
N GLN A 95 0.29 7.44 2.50
CA GLN A 95 0.41 7.43 3.95
C GLN A 95 1.22 6.22 4.40
N VAL A 96 2.02 6.43 5.43
CA VAL A 96 2.85 5.39 6.03
C VAL A 96 2.48 5.31 7.51
N CYS A 97 2.35 4.09 8.01
CA CYS A 97 2.16 3.85 9.42
C CYS A 97 3.52 3.89 10.11
N TYR A 98 3.68 4.66 11.18
CA TYR A 98 4.89 4.69 12.00
C TYR A 98 4.62 4.19 13.42
N PRO A 99 5.58 3.51 14.09
CA PRO A 99 5.46 3.20 15.50
C PRO A 99 5.85 4.43 16.34
N VAL A 100 4.92 4.93 17.15
CA VAL A 100 5.16 6.00 18.12
C VAL A 100 5.43 5.38 19.48
N TYR A 101 6.62 5.63 20.02
CA TYR A 101 7.06 5.06 21.29
C TYR A 101 6.72 6.00 22.44
N TYR A 102 6.04 5.47 23.45
CA TYR A 102 5.70 6.20 24.67
C TYR A 102 6.50 5.64 25.85
N PRO A 103 6.98 6.49 26.79
CA PRO A 103 7.64 6.01 28.00
C PRO A 103 6.68 5.11 28.79
N ASN A 104 7.07 3.85 29.00
CA ASN A 104 6.30 2.82 29.73
C ASN A 104 5.02 2.31 29.03
N ALA A 105 4.90 2.48 27.71
CA ALA A 105 3.80 1.91 26.94
C ALA A 105 4.29 1.24 25.65
N ASP A 106 3.50 0.28 25.15
CA ASP A 106 3.76 -0.34 23.86
C ASP A 106 3.65 0.69 22.74
N PRO A 107 4.48 0.58 21.67
CA PRO A 107 4.39 1.50 20.54
C PRO A 107 2.99 1.52 19.94
N GLU A 108 2.50 2.72 19.63
CA GLU A 108 1.20 2.94 18.99
C GLU A 108 1.39 3.23 17.51
N PRO A 109 0.54 2.68 16.63
CA PRO A 109 0.62 3.00 15.22
C PRO A 109 0.00 4.35 14.91
N GLU A 110 0.78 5.21 14.26
CA GLU A 110 0.31 6.50 13.78
C GLU A 110 0.42 6.57 12.26
N TRP A 111 -0.69 6.88 11.59
CA TRP A 111 -0.69 7.12 10.15
C TRP A 111 -0.28 8.55 9.87
N GLN A 112 0.83 8.70 9.15
CA GLN A 112 1.31 10.01 8.70
C GLN A 112 1.26 10.10 7.19
N THR A 113 0.94 11.29 6.67
CA THR A 113 0.99 11.53 5.23
C THR A 113 2.44 11.69 4.82
N TYR A 114 2.93 10.76 4.01
CA TYR A 114 4.30 10.79 3.51
C TYR A 114 4.44 11.76 2.34
N ALA A 115 3.50 11.69 1.38
CA ALA A 115 3.51 12.54 0.21
C ALA A 115 2.10 12.69 -0.40
N ARG A 116 1.95 13.72 -1.23
CA ARG A 116 0.77 13.99 -2.05
C ARG A 116 1.21 14.18 -3.49
N TYR A 117 0.45 13.61 -4.42
CA TYR A 117 0.76 13.63 -5.84
C TYR A 117 -0.45 14.09 -6.65
N GLU A 118 -0.16 14.83 -7.71
CA GLU A 118 -1.15 15.16 -8.73
C GLU A 118 -1.50 13.92 -9.57
N ARG A 119 -2.63 13.96 -10.30
CA ARG A 119 -3.05 12.85 -11.16
C ARG A 119 -1.97 12.47 -12.17
N ALA A 120 -1.32 13.46 -12.77
CA ALA A 120 -0.22 13.27 -13.73
C ALA A 120 1.00 12.56 -13.11
N GLN A 121 1.14 12.56 -11.79
CA GLN A 121 2.26 11.98 -11.06
C GLN A 121 1.96 10.59 -10.50
N VAL A 122 0.92 9.89 -10.99
CA VAL A 122 0.55 8.56 -10.46
C VAL A 122 1.72 7.56 -10.52
N ILE A 123 2.51 7.56 -11.60
CA ILE A 123 3.68 6.68 -11.73
C ILE A 123 4.77 7.02 -10.70
N GLU A 124 4.96 8.31 -10.41
CA GLU A 124 5.88 8.76 -9.36
C GLU A 124 5.40 8.33 -7.97
N ALA A 125 4.09 8.43 -7.72
CA ALA A 125 3.47 7.99 -6.48
C ALA A 125 3.65 6.47 -6.26
N ILE A 126 3.44 5.67 -7.31
CA ILE A 126 3.69 4.22 -7.28
C ILE A 126 5.17 3.94 -6.99
N ASN A 127 6.09 4.55 -7.72
CA ASN A 127 7.52 4.33 -7.49
C ASN A 127 7.97 4.72 -6.08
N THR A 128 7.39 5.78 -5.52
CA THR A 128 7.66 6.16 -4.13
C THR A 128 7.15 5.11 -3.15
N MET A 129 5.94 4.59 -3.35
CA MET A 129 5.39 3.48 -2.56
C MET A 129 6.29 2.25 -2.62
N LEU A 130 6.77 1.86 -3.81
CA LEU A 130 7.67 0.71 -3.98
C LEU A 130 9.03 0.92 -3.29
N SER A 131 9.54 2.15 -3.29
CA SER A 131 10.79 2.50 -2.59
C SER A 131 10.66 2.33 -1.07
N LEU A 132 9.54 2.79 -0.50
CA LEU A 132 9.26 2.63 0.93
C LEU A 132 9.18 1.16 1.37
N LEU A 133 8.82 0.24 0.47
CA LEU A 133 8.87 -1.20 0.74
C LEU A 133 10.30 -1.75 0.76
N CYS A 134 11.22 -1.17 -0.01
CA CYS A 134 12.62 -1.58 0.01
C CYS A 134 13.34 -1.14 1.29
N ASP A 135 12.94 0.00 1.85
CA ASP A 135 13.63 0.62 2.99
C ASP A 135 13.27 -0.02 4.34
N GLN A 136 12.43 -1.05 4.35
CA GLN A 136 11.89 -1.66 5.56
C GLN A 136 12.18 -3.17 5.60
N GLN A 137 12.51 -3.66 6.79
CA GLN A 137 12.55 -5.10 7.05
C GLN A 137 11.18 -5.54 7.58
N PHE A 138 10.53 -6.47 6.88
CA PHE A 138 9.20 -6.95 7.24
C PHE A 138 9.23 -8.33 7.92
N THR A 139 8.21 -8.59 8.74
CA THR A 139 7.98 -9.90 9.35
C THR A 139 6.48 -10.12 9.61
N SER A 140 6.08 -11.37 9.84
CA SER A 140 4.67 -11.75 10.06
C SER A 140 4.36 -11.88 11.57
N CYS A 141 3.20 -11.38 12.06
CA CYS A 141 2.74 -11.74 13.41
C CYS A 141 2.47 -13.24 13.46
N ARG A 142 3.02 -13.91 14.48
CA ARG A 142 2.76 -15.33 14.74
C ARG A 142 1.28 -15.64 15.06
N ARG A 143 0.43 -14.62 15.27
CA ARG A 143 -0.98 -14.78 15.67
C ARG A 143 -1.99 -14.16 14.68
N CYS A 144 -1.73 -12.97 14.12
CA CYS A 144 -2.60 -12.21 13.21
C CYS A 144 -2.23 -12.49 11.75
N GLN A 145 -1.04 -13.04 11.52
CA GLN A 145 -0.41 -13.17 10.20
C GLN A 145 -0.23 -11.84 9.44
N CYS A 146 -0.56 -10.68 10.04
CA CYS A 146 -0.27 -9.38 9.43
C CYS A 146 1.23 -9.21 9.21
N TYR A 147 1.56 -8.69 8.04
CA TYR A 147 2.92 -8.49 7.57
C TYR A 147 3.30 -7.03 7.72
N LEU A 148 4.19 -6.74 8.68
CA LEU A 148 4.51 -5.39 9.13
C LEU A 148 6.03 -5.24 9.28
N PRO A 149 6.56 -4.00 9.26
CA PRO A 149 7.95 -3.78 9.59
C PRO A 149 8.30 -4.30 10.99
N THR A 150 9.55 -4.73 11.17
CA THR A 150 10.04 -5.29 12.43
C THR A 150 9.85 -4.35 13.64
N GLY A 151 9.87 -3.03 13.41
CA GLY A 151 9.59 -2.03 14.45
C GLY A 151 8.18 -2.09 15.05
N PHE A 152 7.21 -2.74 14.38
CA PHE A 152 5.84 -2.94 14.89
C PHE A 152 5.67 -4.22 15.72
N MET A 153 6.77 -4.93 15.97
CA MET A 153 6.73 -6.29 16.50
C MET A 153 7.45 -6.37 17.84
N THR A 154 6.77 -6.93 18.83
CA THR A 154 7.37 -7.24 20.14
C THR A 154 7.24 -8.74 20.38
N ASN A 155 8.37 -9.44 20.54
CA ASN A 155 8.42 -10.91 20.72
C ASN A 155 7.65 -11.69 19.63
N GLY A 156 7.73 -11.23 18.37
CA GLY A 156 7.07 -11.87 17.23
C GLY A 156 5.55 -11.70 17.20
N LYS A 157 5.00 -10.74 17.95
CA LYS A 157 3.57 -10.40 17.95
C LYS A 157 3.34 -8.94 17.54
N CYS A 158 2.38 -8.72 16.64
CA CYS A 158 1.80 -7.43 16.27
C CYS A 158 0.87 -6.98 17.41
N ARG A 159 0.79 -5.69 17.78
CA ARG A 159 -0.20 -5.24 18.78
C ARG A 159 -1.65 -5.42 18.30
N TYR A 160 -1.87 -5.39 16.99
CA TYR A 160 -3.18 -5.65 16.36
C TYR A 160 -3.70 -7.08 16.57
N CYS A 161 -2.83 -8.02 16.97
CA CYS A 161 -3.19 -9.40 17.33
C CYS A 161 -4.24 -9.44 18.47
N CYS A 162 -4.49 -8.32 19.16
CA CYS A 162 -5.42 -8.20 20.28
C CYS A 162 -6.64 -7.28 20.05
N VAL A 163 -6.74 -6.55 18.93
CA VAL A 163 -7.82 -5.54 18.74
C VAL A 163 -8.98 -6.06 17.87
N ASP A 164 -8.74 -7.02 16.98
CA ASP A 164 -9.74 -7.49 16.00
C ASP A 164 -10.61 -8.70 16.40
N GLN A 165 -10.45 -9.26 17.60
CA GLN A 165 -11.42 -10.26 18.08
C GLN A 165 -12.77 -9.64 18.49
N ARG A 166 -12.87 -8.31 18.66
CA ARG A 166 -14.12 -7.65 19.04
C ARG A 166 -14.89 -7.05 17.87
N ARG A 167 -14.22 -6.56 16.81
CA ARG A 167 -14.91 -5.89 15.69
C ARG A 167 -15.49 -6.85 14.65
N HIS A 168 -14.92 -8.03 14.45
CA HIS A 168 -15.51 -9.05 13.57
C HIS A 168 -16.75 -9.76 14.15
N ARG A 169 -17.05 -9.60 15.44
CA ARG A 169 -18.29 -10.15 16.04
C ARG A 169 -19.49 -9.20 15.93
N GLU A 170 -19.29 -7.91 15.70
CA GLU A 170 -20.39 -6.93 15.68
C GLU A 170 -21.03 -6.75 14.29
N VAL A 171 -20.37 -7.22 13.22
CA VAL A 171 -20.90 -7.09 11.84
C VAL A 171 -21.81 -8.27 11.44
N ASN A 172 -21.82 -9.37 12.20
CA ASN A 172 -22.68 -10.55 11.92
C ASN A 172 -23.97 -10.61 12.75
N HIS A 173 -24.31 -9.54 13.48
CA HIS A 173 -25.58 -9.42 14.20
C HIS A 173 -26.21 -8.04 14.03
N ARG A 174 -26.59 -7.70 12.79
CA ARG A 174 -27.71 -6.80 12.49
C ARG A 174 -28.41 -7.22 11.22
#